data_AF-A0A2E6KJB8-F1
#
_entry.id   AF-A0A2E6KJB8-F1
#
_cell.length_a   1.000
_cell.length_b   1.000
_cell.length_c   1.000
_cell.angle_alpha   90.00
_cell.angle_beta   90.00
_cell.angle_gamma   90.00
#
_symmetry.space_group_name_H-M   'P 1'
#
loop_
_entity.id
_entity.type
_entity.pdbx_description
1 polymer ?
#
loop_
_entity_poly.entity_id
_entity_poly.type
_entity_poly.pdbx_seq_one_letter_code
_entity_poly.pdbx_strand_id
1 'polypeptide(L)'
;MDNKQKERLDFQSRNKLLTQVALRQATSNPVKILGNVKVFFLKDDWQSEWLGQEKSIYKPVNFQSLKDAIEDPSIKTIFIPESIYVPVSALSFLCAKASIEKIIFIQGEAPTK
;
A
#
# COMPACT_ATOMS: atom_id res chain seq x y z
N MET A 1 -6.07 35.65 -20.37
CA MET A 1 -6.24 35.48 -18.92
C MET A 1 -5.71 34.10 -18.56
N ASP A 2 -4.65 34.06 -17.76
CA ASP A 2 -3.91 32.86 -17.39
C ASP A 2 -4.78 31.82 -16.66
N ASN A 3 -4.90 30.64 -17.25
CA ASN A 3 -5.38 29.43 -16.60
C ASN A 3 -4.29 28.93 -15.63
N LYS A 4 -4.32 29.38 -14.38
CA LYS A 4 -3.49 28.82 -13.29
C LYS A 4 -4.32 28.58 -12.02
N GLN A 5 -5.42 27.86 -12.15
CA GLN A 5 -5.91 27.08 -11.00
C GLN A 5 -5.08 25.80 -10.94
N LYS A 6 -3.98 25.85 -10.18
CA LYS A 6 -3.36 24.64 -9.63
C LYS A 6 -4.43 23.93 -8.84
N GLU A 7 -4.96 22.82 -9.37
CA GLU A 7 -5.86 21.93 -8.64
C GLU A 7 -5.18 21.54 -7.32
N ARG A 8 -5.66 22.14 -6.23
CA ARG A 8 -5.32 21.67 -4.89
C ARG A 8 -5.90 20.27 -4.79
N LEU A 9 -5.03 19.27 -4.65
CA LEU A 9 -5.45 17.91 -4.30
C LEU A 9 -6.42 17.99 -3.11
N ASP A 10 -7.58 17.36 -3.26
CA ASP A 10 -8.56 17.26 -2.18
C ASP A 10 -7.93 16.54 -0.98
N PHE A 11 -8.54 16.67 0.19
CA PHE A 11 -7.99 16.15 1.45
C PHE A 11 -7.68 14.65 1.39
N GLN A 12 -8.52 13.87 0.71
CA GLN A 12 -8.35 12.43 0.57
C GLN A 12 -7.18 12.11 -0.36
N SER A 13 -7.10 12.76 -1.52
CA SER A 13 -6.00 12.61 -2.48
C SER A 13 -4.65 13.03 -1.88
N ARG A 14 -4.63 14.13 -1.11
CA ARG A 14 -3.41 14.60 -0.43
C ARG A 14 -2.94 13.62 0.64
N ASN A 15 -3.85 13.13 1.48
CA ASN A 15 -3.49 12.16 2.52
C ASN A 15 -3.06 10.83 1.92
N LYS A 16 -3.72 10.35 0.86
CA LYS A 16 -3.30 9.16 0.11
C LYS A 16 -1.86 9.30 -0.39
N LEU A 17 -1.54 10.44 -1.01
CA LEU A 17 -0.19 10.75 -1.48
C LEU A 17 0.81 10.76 -0.31
N LEU A 18 0.51 11.44 0.79
CA LEU A 18 1.38 11.53 1.97
C LEU A 18 1.63 10.17 2.61
N THR A 19 0.61 9.32 2.72
CA THR A 19 0.74 7.95 3.23
C THR A 19 1.66 7.12 2.33
N GLN A 20 1.47 7.17 1.01
CA GLN A 20 2.32 6.43 0.06
C GLN A 20 3.77 6.93 0.09
N VAL A 21 3.97 8.25 0.15
CA VAL A 21 5.31 8.86 0.28
C VAL A 21 5.96 8.47 1.60
N ALA A 22 5.24 8.56 2.73
CA ALA A 22 5.75 8.19 4.05
C ALA A 22 6.10 6.71 4.13
N LEU A 23 5.33 5.83 3.48
CA LEU A 23 5.65 4.42 3.40
C LEU A 23 6.91 4.15 2.59
N ARG A 24 7.09 4.83 1.44
CA ARG A 24 8.29 4.71 0.59
C ARG A 24 9.55 5.25 1.25
N GLN A 25 9.45 6.39 1.94
CA GLN A 25 10.61 7.09 2.51
C GLN A 25 11.07 6.53 3.85
N ALA A 26 10.25 5.71 4.52
CA ALA A 26 10.51 5.28 5.89
C ALA A 26 11.73 4.37 6.10
N THR A 27 12.48 3.98 5.05
CA THR A 27 13.94 3.80 4.98
C THR A 27 14.30 2.91 3.77
N SER A 28 14.68 3.55 2.66
CA SER A 28 15.65 3.11 1.64
C SER A 28 15.64 1.69 1.04
N ASN A 29 14.55 0.92 1.12
CA ASN A 29 14.41 -0.35 0.39
C ASN A 29 13.03 -0.46 -0.30
N PRO A 30 12.93 -1.13 -1.47
CA PRO A 30 11.64 -1.46 -2.10
C PRO A 30 10.80 -2.42 -1.23
N VAL A 31 11.41 -2.95 -0.17
CA VAL A 31 10.81 -3.77 0.88
C VAL A 31 10.96 -3.07 2.22
N LYS A 32 9.86 -2.68 2.84
CA LYS A 32 9.81 -2.16 4.22
C LYS A 32 9.34 -3.27 5.16
N ILE A 33 10.06 -3.51 6.26
CA ILE A 33 9.59 -4.47 7.27
C ILE A 33 8.77 -3.70 8.31
N LEU A 34 7.50 -4.10 8.49
CA LEU A 34 6.60 -3.60 9.54
C LEU A 34 6.29 -4.76 10.49
N GLY A 35 6.95 -4.79 11.66
CA GLY A 35 6.88 -5.96 12.53
C GLY A 35 7.50 -7.19 11.86
N ASN A 36 6.71 -8.24 11.66
CA ASN A 36 7.09 -9.44 10.92
C ASN A 36 6.67 -9.42 9.44
N VAL A 37 6.00 -8.36 8.99
CA VAL A 37 5.42 -8.25 7.65
C VAL A 37 6.37 -7.54 6.69
N LYS A 38 6.61 -8.13 5.52
CA LYS A 38 7.36 -7.49 4.43
C LYS A 38 6.41 -6.70 3.54
N VAL A 39 6.62 -5.40 3.44
CA VAL A 39 5.79 -4.48 2.64
C VAL A 39 6.53 -4.10 1.37
N PHE A 40 5.96 -4.41 0.22
CA PHE A 40 6.53 -4.17 -1.10
C PHE A 40 5.81 -3.02 -1.79
N PHE A 41 6.58 -2.18 -2.50
CA PHE A 41 6.07 -1.17 -3.41
C PHE A 41 6.45 -1.56 -4.83
N LEU A 42 5.49 -2.05 -5.61
CA LEU A 42 5.72 -2.50 -6.98
C LEU A 42 5.30 -1.41 -7.97
N LYS A 43 6.12 -1.17 -8.99
CA LYS A 43 5.71 -0.37 -10.16
C LYS A 43 4.68 -1.13 -10.99
N ASP A 44 3.85 -0.40 -11.74
CA ASP A 44 2.80 -0.97 -12.59
C ASP A 44 3.33 -2.04 -13.56
N ASP A 45 4.51 -1.82 -14.13
CA ASP A 45 5.18 -2.71 -15.06
C ASP A 45 5.70 -4.01 -14.40
N TRP A 46 5.98 -3.99 -13.10
CA TRP A 46 6.47 -5.15 -12.34
C TRP A 46 5.35 -5.95 -11.67
N GLN A 47 4.15 -5.38 -11.61
CA GLN A 47 3.01 -5.95 -10.91
C GLN A 47 2.59 -7.29 -11.52
N SER A 48 2.43 -7.35 -12.85
CA SER A 48 1.91 -8.56 -13.52
C SER A 48 2.84 -9.76 -13.35
N GLU A 49 4.15 -9.52 -13.36
CA GLU A 49 5.15 -10.57 -13.17
C GLU A 49 5.18 -11.07 -11.72
N TRP A 50 5.15 -10.15 -10.74
CA TRP A 50 5.14 -10.51 -9.32
C TRP A 50 3.85 -11.18 -8.88
N LEU A 51 2.69 -10.68 -9.32
CA LEU A 51 1.39 -11.31 -9.03
C LEU A 51 1.27 -12.70 -9.66
N GLY A 52 1.96 -12.96 -10.78
CA GLY A 52 1.99 -14.27 -11.42
C GLY A 52 2.77 -15.33 -10.64
N GLN A 53 3.68 -14.93 -9.73
CA GLN A 53 4.49 -15.84 -8.92
C GLN A 53 3.83 -16.23 -7.59
N GLU A 54 2.93 -15.39 -7.08
CA GLU A 54 2.26 -15.60 -5.81
C GLU A 54 0.99 -16.45 -5.99
N LYS A 55 0.97 -17.63 -5.37
CA LYS A 55 -0.10 -18.63 -5.56
C LYS A 55 -1.44 -18.24 -4.93
N SER A 56 -1.44 -17.32 -3.96
CA SER A 56 -2.65 -16.87 -3.26
C SER A 56 -2.44 -15.44 -2.76
N ILE A 57 -3.13 -14.49 -3.40
CA ILE A 57 -3.07 -13.06 -3.07
C ILE A 57 -4.47 -12.60 -2.74
N TYR A 58 -4.66 -12.13 -1.51
CA TYR A 58 -5.92 -11.53 -1.12
C TYR A 58 -5.97 -10.04 -1.53
N LYS A 59 -7.09 -9.63 -2.13
CA LYS A 59 -7.33 -8.25 -2.58
C LYS A 59 -8.49 -7.65 -1.78
N PRO A 60 -8.22 -6.95 -0.65
CA PRO A 60 -9.27 -6.26 0.10
C PRO A 60 -9.96 -5.22 -0.78
N VAL A 61 -11.24 -4.97 -0.48
CA VAL A 61 -12.09 -3.98 -1.17
C VAL A 61 -12.25 -2.69 -0.35
N ASN A 62 -12.00 -2.74 0.95
CA ASN A 62 -12.05 -1.61 1.88
C ASN A 62 -11.17 -1.86 3.12
N PHE A 63 -11.07 -0.86 4.00
CA PHE A 63 -10.26 -0.96 5.23
C PHE A 63 -10.70 -2.08 6.18
N GLN A 64 -12.01 -2.37 6.27
CA GLN A 64 -12.51 -3.46 7.11
C GLN A 64 -12.04 -4.82 6.59
N SER A 65 -12.22 -5.09 5.30
CA SER A 65 -11.73 -6.33 4.66
C SER A 65 -10.21 -6.48 4.75
N LEU A 66 -9.47 -5.37 4.77
CA LEU A 66 -8.03 -5.39 5.03
C LEU A 66 -7.74 -5.85 6.46
N LYS A 67 -8.44 -5.30 7.46
CA LYS A 67 -8.27 -5.69 8.85
C LYS A 67 -8.56 -7.19 9.03
N ASP A 68 -9.68 -7.66 8.49
CA ASP A 68 -10.08 -9.06 8.57
C ASP A 68 -9.01 -9.97 7.93
N ALA A 69 -8.47 -9.56 6.76
CA ALA A 69 -7.43 -10.32 6.08
C ALA A 69 -6.08 -10.34 6.79
N ILE A 70 -5.73 -9.28 7.53
CA ILE A 70 -4.50 -9.22 8.33
C ILE A 70 -4.59 -10.18 9.53
N GLU A 71 -5.80 -10.41 10.05
CA GLU A 71 -6.05 -11.29 11.18
C GLU A 71 -6.25 -12.76 10.75
N ASP A 72 -6.53 -13.02 9.46
CA ASP A 72 -6.72 -14.36 8.91
C ASP A 72 -5.39 -15.11 8.68
N PRO A 73 -5.11 -16.21 9.41
CA PRO A 73 -3.87 -16.97 9.28
C PRO A 73 -3.73 -17.73 7.95
N SER A 74 -4.82 -17.93 7.22
CA SER A 74 -4.81 -18.56 5.89
C SER A 74 -4.31 -17.62 4.79
N ILE A 75 -4.35 -16.31 5.05
CA ILE A 75 -3.87 -15.28 4.13
C ILE A 75 -2.40 -14.96 4.46
N LYS A 76 -1.51 -15.20 3.50
CA LYS A 76 -0.07 -14.89 3.64
C LYS A 76 0.35 -13.63 2.92
N THR A 77 -0.32 -13.32 1.81
CA THR A 77 0.00 -12.19 0.94
C THR A 77 -1.24 -11.35 0.70
N ILE A 78 -1.17 -10.06 1.03
CA ILE A 78 -2.22 -9.09 0.77
C ILE A 78 -1.75 -8.09 -0.28
N PHE A 79 -2.60 -7.81 -1.25
CA PHE A 79 -2.41 -6.76 -2.23
C PHE A 79 -3.36 -5.60 -1.91
N ILE A 80 -2.84 -4.46 -1.48
CA ILE A 80 -3.65 -3.29 -1.13
C ILE A 80 -3.79 -2.41 -2.38
N PRO A 81 -4.99 -2.36 -3.00
CA PRO A 81 -5.23 -1.48 -4.13
C PRO A 81 -5.18 -0.02 -3.70
N GLU A 82 -4.90 0.83 -4.67
CA GLU A 82 -4.89 2.29 -4.55
C GLU A 82 -6.18 2.91 -4.00
N SER A 83 -7.31 2.21 -4.13
CA SER A 83 -8.61 2.63 -3.60
C SER A 83 -8.68 2.57 -2.07
N ILE A 84 -7.78 1.82 -1.43
CA ILE A 84 -7.76 1.66 0.03
C ILE A 84 -6.70 2.58 0.62
N TYR A 85 -7.18 3.50 1.45
CA TYR A 85 -6.34 4.35 2.25
C TYR A 85 -6.02 3.70 3.60
N VAL A 86 -4.73 3.60 3.93
CA VAL A 86 -4.26 3.01 5.19
C VAL A 86 -3.17 3.90 5.81
N PRO A 87 -3.45 4.64 6.89
CA PRO A 87 -2.42 5.41 7.57
C PRO A 87 -1.23 4.53 7.97
N VAL A 88 0.00 5.03 7.83
CA VAL A 88 1.23 4.27 8.16
C VAL A 88 1.23 3.75 9.59
N SER A 89 0.77 4.58 10.53
CA SER A 89 0.64 4.21 11.94
C SER A 89 -0.34 3.06 12.16
N ALA A 90 -1.50 3.11 11.49
CA ALA A 90 -2.50 2.04 11.53
C ALA A 90 -1.96 0.75 10.92
N LEU A 91 -1.32 0.84 9.74
CA LEU A 91 -0.71 -0.32 9.10
C LEU A 91 0.37 -0.95 9.98
N SER A 92 1.25 -0.14 10.57
CA SER A 92 2.32 -0.63 11.44
C SER A 92 1.77 -1.30 12.69
N PHE A 93 0.68 -0.78 13.26
CA PHE A 93 0.00 -1.39 14.40
C PHE A 93 -0.64 -2.73 14.02
N LEU A 94 -1.34 -2.78 12.88
CA LEU A 94 -1.98 -3.99 12.37
C LEU A 94 -0.94 -5.07 12.06
N CYS A 95 0.17 -4.70 11.42
CA CYS A 95 1.24 -5.64 11.06
C CYS A 95 2.02 -6.17 12.27
N ALA A 96 2.04 -5.47 13.42
CA ALA A 96 2.81 -5.88 14.59
C ALA A 96 2.35 -7.22 15.20
N LYS A 97 1.10 -7.63 14.95
CA LYS A 97 0.51 -8.88 15.45
C LYS A 97 -0.02 -9.77 14.33
N ALA A 98 0.29 -9.43 13.08
CA ALA A 98 -0.31 -10.08 11.93
C ALA A 98 0.31 -11.47 11.68
N SER A 99 -0.53 -12.40 11.22
CA SER A 99 -0.13 -13.74 10.76
C SER A 99 0.26 -13.77 9.27
N ILE A 100 0.16 -12.62 8.61
CA ILE A 100 0.56 -12.38 7.22
C ILE A 100 2.07 -12.23 7.09
N GLU A 101 2.60 -12.61 5.93
CA GLU A 101 4.03 -12.51 5.64
C GLU A 101 4.35 -11.27 4.83
N LYS A 102 3.44 -10.89 3.92
CA LYS A 102 3.70 -9.87 2.91
C LYS A 102 2.49 -8.97 2.65
N ILE A 103 2.75 -7.69 2.44
CA ILE A 103 1.80 -6.72 1.90
C ILE A 103 2.40 -6.08 0.65
N ILE A 104 1.59 -5.91 -0.39
CA ILE A 104 2.01 -5.36 -1.67
C ILE A 104 1.17 -4.12 -1.96
N PHE A 105 1.82 -3.01 -2.31
CA PHE A 105 1.20 -1.78 -2.80
C PHE A 105 1.59 -1.54 -4.26
N ILE A 106 0.65 -1.06 -5.08
CA ILE A 106 0.97 -0.45 -6.38
C ILE A 106 1.59 0.93 -6.14
N GLN A 107 2.73 1.17 -6.78
CA GLN A 107 3.25 2.50 -7.01
C GLN A 107 2.41 3.16 -8.10
N GLY A 108 1.39 3.93 -7.70
CA GLY A 108 0.98 5.05 -8.52
C GLY A 108 2.20 5.93 -8.73
N GLU A 109 2.59 6.16 -9.97
CA GLU A 109 3.60 7.16 -10.28
C GLU A 109 3.20 8.44 -9.55
N ALA A 110 4.08 8.93 -8.68
CA ALA A 110 3.90 10.30 -8.21
C ALA A 110 4.01 11.15 -9.46
N PRO A 111 3.07 12.08 -9.74
CA PRO A 111 3.15 12.90 -10.93
C PRO A 111 4.53 13.58 -10.95
N THR A 112 5.36 13.13 -11.88
CA THR A 112 6.61 13.82 -12.21
C THR A 112 6.20 15.18 -12.72
N LYS A 113 6.69 16.20 -12.02
CA LYS A 113 6.44 17.62 -12.29
C LYS A 113 6.60 17.98 -13.76
#